data_AF-A0A847I8P7-F1
#
_entry.id   AF-A0A847I8P7-F1
#
_cell.length_a   1.000
_cell.length_b   1.000
_cell.length_c   1.000
_cell.angle_alpha   90.00
_cell.angle_beta   90.00
_cell.angle_gamma   90.00
#
_symmetry.space_group_name_H-M   'P 1'
#
loop_
_entity.id
_entity.type
_entity.pdbx_description
1 polymer ?
#
loop_
_entity_poly.entity_id
_entity_poly.type
_entity_poly.pdbx_seq_one_letter_code
_entity_poly.pdbx_strand_id
1 'polypeptide(L)'
;MIIGAGAAGLTAAIWAARGPKPVILLEATGTPGQKLLISGGGRCNVLPSRVSPADYQTDGSPNTVKKILAAWPLGQVRKFFEDDLAVPLALEEESGKLFPLSNRAGTVLDALLGAAQARGVTLRLQARAAGVETAGDRWLVRLEAGETLAAERVVVATGGLSVPGTGSDGAGLLMAQALGHTLIPAYPALTPLTTNKEAHKELVGVSLTARVSTPHPSGKGQLSYRGGFLFTHRGYSGPAV
;
A
#
# COMPACT_ATOMS: atom_id res chain seq x y z
N MET A 1 2.57 -12.87 14.39
CA MET A 1 1.24 -12.70 13.79
C MET A 1 1.23 -11.43 12.97
N ILE A 2 0.56 -11.43 11.82
CA ILE A 2 0.44 -10.28 10.90
C ILE A 2 -1.04 -10.01 10.66
N ILE A 3 -1.46 -8.74 10.71
CA ILE A 3 -2.84 -8.30 10.52
C ILE A 3 -2.94 -7.51 9.21
N GLY A 4 -3.71 -8.02 8.25
CA GLY A 4 -3.90 -7.48 6.90
C GLY A 4 -3.09 -8.25 5.85
N ALA A 5 -3.75 -8.91 4.90
CA ALA A 5 -3.11 -9.67 3.81
C ALA A 5 -2.98 -8.87 2.51
N GLY A 6 -2.54 -7.61 2.63
CA GLY A 6 -2.10 -6.78 1.51
C GLY A 6 -0.63 -7.03 1.14
N ALA A 7 -0.08 -6.20 0.26
CA ALA A 7 1.32 -6.30 -0.18
C ALA A 7 2.31 -6.37 1.01
N ALA A 8 2.21 -5.42 1.94
CA ALA A 8 3.10 -5.37 3.12
C ALA A 8 2.93 -6.59 4.03
N GLY A 9 1.70 -7.06 4.25
CA GLY A 9 1.42 -8.18 5.16
C GLY A 9 1.87 -9.52 4.59
N LEU A 10 1.63 -9.76 3.30
CA LEU A 10 2.12 -10.96 2.59
C LEU A 10 3.65 -11.00 2.60
N THR A 11 4.30 -9.90 2.26
CA THR A 11 5.76 -9.82 2.30
C THR A 11 6.29 -10.03 3.72
N ALA A 12 5.71 -9.36 4.73
CA ALA A 12 6.10 -9.55 6.13
C ALA A 12 5.93 -11.01 6.59
N ALA A 13 4.87 -11.70 6.16
CA ALA A 13 4.65 -13.10 6.51
C ALA A 13 5.70 -14.03 5.86
N ILE A 14 6.03 -13.81 4.58
CA ILE A 14 7.08 -14.56 3.87
C ILE A 14 8.44 -14.42 4.58
N TRP A 15 8.79 -13.20 5.00
CA TRP A 15 10.04 -12.94 5.73
C TRP A 15 10.02 -13.52 7.15
N ALA A 16 8.92 -13.35 7.89
CA ALA A 16 8.79 -13.89 9.24
C ALA A 16 8.87 -15.43 9.27
N ALA A 17 8.35 -16.10 8.22
CA ALA A 17 8.34 -17.56 8.11
C ALA A 17 9.73 -18.16 7.80
N ARG A 18 10.78 -17.33 7.65
CA ARG A 18 12.18 -17.80 7.66
C ARG A 18 12.66 -18.15 9.07
N GLY A 19 11.98 -17.66 10.11
CA GLY A 19 12.28 -17.97 11.49
C GLY A 19 11.66 -19.30 11.96
N PRO A 20 12.02 -19.78 13.16
CA PRO A 20 11.53 -21.06 13.69
C PRO A 20 10.09 -21.00 14.24
N LYS A 21 9.46 -19.81 14.25
CA LYS A 21 8.16 -19.59 14.88
C LYS A 21 7.04 -19.68 13.84
N PRO A 22 5.87 -20.24 14.19
CA PRO A 22 4.73 -20.28 13.28
C PRO A 22 4.22 -18.86 12.97
N VAL A 23 3.76 -18.67 11.74
CA VAL A 23 3.28 -17.38 11.25
C VAL A 23 1.81 -17.49 10.89
N ILE A 24 0.98 -16.70 11.58
CA ILE A 24 -0.43 -16.49 11.24
C ILE A 24 -0.57 -15.13 10.57
N LEU A 25 -1.19 -15.11 9.39
CA LEU A 25 -1.57 -13.93 8.64
C LEU A 25 -3.11 -13.82 8.64
N LEU A 26 -3.64 -12.73 9.20
CA LEU A 26 -5.07 -12.47 9.28
C LEU A 26 -5.50 -11.51 8.17
N GLU A 27 -6.65 -11.77 7.56
CA GLU A 27 -7.29 -10.89 6.57
C GLU A 27 -8.75 -10.67 6.96
N ALA A 28 -9.18 -9.41 6.97
CA ALA A 28 -10.53 -9.04 7.37
C ALA A 28 -11.59 -9.50 6.35
N THR A 29 -11.22 -9.54 5.06
CA THR A 29 -12.13 -9.87 3.97
C THR A 29 -12.06 -11.35 3.57
N GLY A 30 -12.96 -11.77 2.67
CA GLY A 30 -12.91 -13.10 2.06
C GLY A 30 -11.88 -13.26 0.94
N THR A 31 -11.16 -12.21 0.57
CA THR A 31 -10.20 -12.24 -0.54
C THR A 31 -8.97 -11.41 -0.17
N PRO A 32 -7.77 -12.01 -0.07
CA PRO A 32 -6.56 -11.27 0.24
C PRO A 32 -6.16 -10.35 -0.93
N GLY A 33 -5.37 -9.32 -0.65
CA GLY A 33 -4.73 -8.52 -1.69
C GLY A 33 -5.68 -7.73 -2.60
N GLN A 34 -6.93 -7.47 -2.24
CA GLN A 34 -7.90 -6.78 -3.14
C GLN A 34 -7.37 -5.45 -3.69
N LYS A 35 -6.68 -4.65 -2.84
CA LYS A 35 -6.09 -3.39 -3.28
C LYS A 35 -4.90 -3.57 -4.23
N LEU A 36 -4.14 -4.65 -4.05
CA LEU A 36 -3.08 -5.05 -4.97
C LEU A 36 -3.67 -5.42 -6.33
N LEU A 37 -4.79 -6.15 -6.36
CA LEU A 37 -5.48 -6.55 -7.59
C LEU A 37 -5.96 -5.38 -8.44
N ILE A 38 -6.41 -4.28 -7.83
CA ILE A 38 -6.88 -3.09 -8.58
C ILE A 38 -5.75 -2.11 -8.94
N SER A 39 -4.53 -2.31 -8.41
CA SER A 39 -3.41 -1.40 -8.64
C SER A 39 -2.92 -1.44 -10.09
N GLY A 40 -2.43 -0.31 -10.60
CA GLY A 40 -1.93 -0.21 -11.97
C GLY A 40 -2.99 -0.53 -13.05
N GLY A 41 -4.27 -0.33 -12.75
CA GLY A 41 -5.37 -0.68 -13.66
C GLY A 41 -5.56 -2.19 -13.84
N GLY A 42 -5.29 -2.98 -12.79
CA GLY A 42 -5.36 -4.45 -12.86
C GLY A 42 -4.05 -5.12 -13.31
N ARG A 43 -3.04 -4.35 -13.71
CA ARG A 43 -1.73 -4.85 -14.12
C ARG A 43 -0.75 -5.04 -12.96
N CYS A 44 -0.98 -4.35 -11.84
CA CYS A 44 -0.06 -4.15 -10.72
C CYS A 44 1.23 -3.41 -11.10
N ASN A 45 1.29 -2.13 -10.73
CA ASN A 45 2.55 -1.38 -10.72
C ASN A 45 3.40 -1.87 -9.54
N VAL A 46 4.29 -2.83 -9.78
CA VAL A 46 5.01 -3.58 -8.73
C VAL A 46 6.10 -2.72 -8.10
N LEU A 47 6.94 -2.10 -8.92
CA LEU A 47 8.10 -1.31 -8.48
C LEU A 47 8.30 -0.10 -9.39
N PRO A 48 8.84 1.02 -8.88
CA PRO A 48 9.40 2.05 -9.74
C PRO A 48 10.77 1.62 -10.29
N SER A 49 11.21 2.21 -11.40
CA SER A 49 12.54 1.96 -11.97
C SER A 49 13.67 2.60 -11.17
N ARG A 50 13.35 3.64 -10.41
CA ARG A 50 14.24 4.38 -9.51
C ARG A 50 13.46 4.77 -8.26
N VAL A 51 14.16 4.91 -7.13
CA VAL A 51 13.55 5.38 -5.89
C VAL A 51 14.48 6.36 -5.19
N SER A 52 13.89 7.43 -4.68
CA SER A 52 14.53 8.45 -3.87
C SER A 52 13.71 8.68 -2.60
N PRO A 53 14.35 9.01 -1.46
CA PRO A 53 13.62 9.48 -0.28
C PRO A 53 12.72 10.68 -0.56
N ALA A 54 13.04 11.49 -1.58
CA ALA A 54 12.23 12.63 -1.99
C ALA A 54 10.91 12.24 -2.68
N ASP A 55 10.74 10.98 -3.09
CA ASP A 55 9.51 10.48 -3.71
C ASP A 55 8.41 10.21 -2.67
N TYR A 56 8.71 10.32 -1.38
CA TYR A 56 7.79 10.05 -0.28
C TYR A 56 7.53 11.32 0.54
N GLN A 57 6.26 11.71 0.64
CA GLN A 57 5.82 12.77 1.55
C GLN A 57 5.63 12.20 2.95
N THR A 58 6.25 12.83 3.95
CA THR A 58 6.07 12.46 5.36
C THR A 58 6.18 13.69 6.26
N ASP A 59 5.31 13.76 7.26
CA ASP A 59 5.43 14.72 8.38
C ASP A 59 6.37 14.17 9.47
N GLY A 60 6.81 12.91 9.34
CA GLY A 60 7.85 12.30 10.17
C GLY A 60 9.26 12.67 9.71
N SER A 61 10.26 11.96 10.24
CA SER A 61 11.66 12.21 9.91
C SER A 61 12.02 11.71 8.49
N PRO A 62 12.55 12.57 7.59
CA PRO A 62 13.06 12.13 6.28
C PRO A 62 14.20 11.10 6.41
N ASN A 63 14.95 11.13 7.52
CA ASN A 63 15.98 10.14 7.79
C ASN A 63 15.40 8.75 8.07
N THR A 64 14.17 8.65 8.59
CA THR A 64 13.48 7.36 8.75
C THR A 64 13.16 6.76 7.38
N VAL A 65 12.65 7.55 6.43
CA VAL A 65 12.40 7.09 5.05
C VAL A 65 13.69 6.59 4.41
N LYS A 66 14.80 7.34 4.54
CA LYS A 66 16.13 6.91 4.07
C LYS A 66 16.54 5.55 4.63
N LYS A 67 16.40 5.35 5.93
CA LYS A 67 16.74 4.08 6.61
C LYS A 67 15.86 2.94 6.13
N ILE A 68 14.56 3.16 5.94
CA ILE A 68 13.63 2.15 5.42
C ILE A 68 14.05 1.72 4.01
N LEU A 69 14.30 2.68 3.11
CA LEU A 69 14.72 2.38 1.73
C LEU A 69 16.09 1.68 1.67
N ALA A 70 17.00 2.01 2.59
CA ALA A 70 18.31 1.37 2.68
C ALA A 70 18.26 -0.05 3.27
N ALA A 71 17.28 -0.36 4.12
CA ALA A 71 17.14 -1.67 4.75
C ALA A 71 16.78 -2.77 3.76
N TRP A 72 16.05 -2.44 2.68
CA TRP A 72 15.80 -3.35 1.57
C TRP A 72 15.87 -2.59 0.23
N PRO A 73 17.08 -2.44 -0.33
CA PRO A 73 17.31 -1.63 -1.53
C PRO A 73 16.49 -2.12 -2.73
N LEU A 74 16.04 -1.19 -3.59
CA LEU A 74 15.17 -1.48 -4.74
C LEU A 74 15.64 -2.65 -5.61
N GLY A 75 16.95 -2.77 -5.87
CA GLY A 75 17.50 -3.89 -6.65
C GLY A 75 17.29 -5.26 -5.98
N GLN A 76 17.30 -5.32 -4.64
CA GLN A 76 17.00 -6.54 -3.89
C GLN A 76 15.50 -6.84 -3.87
N VAL A 77 14.65 -5.80 -3.84
CA VAL A 77 13.19 -5.98 -3.99
C VAL A 77 12.87 -6.53 -5.37
N ARG A 78 13.53 -6.02 -6.42
CA ARG A 78 13.39 -6.52 -7.79
C ARG A 78 13.78 -8.00 -7.90
N LYS A 79 14.95 -8.38 -7.37
CA LYS A 79 15.39 -9.79 -7.31
C LYS A 79 14.42 -10.67 -6.54
N PHE A 80 13.83 -10.19 -5.46
CA PHE A 80 12.80 -10.95 -4.74
C PHE A 80 11.60 -11.27 -5.64
N PHE A 81 11.13 -10.32 -6.46
CA PHE A 81 10.05 -10.62 -7.41
C PHE A 81 10.51 -11.52 -8.57
N GLU A 82 11.61 -11.18 -9.23
CA GLU A 82 12.08 -11.87 -10.44
C GLU A 82 12.63 -13.27 -10.13
N ASP A 83 13.45 -13.41 -9.10
CA ASP A 83 14.18 -14.64 -8.76
C ASP A 83 13.42 -15.47 -7.72
N ASP A 84 13.10 -14.90 -6.54
CA ASP A 84 12.52 -15.68 -5.43
C ASP A 84 11.03 -16.04 -5.66
N LEU A 85 10.28 -15.16 -6.34
CA LEU A 85 8.86 -15.35 -6.63
C LEU A 85 8.58 -15.78 -8.09
N ALA A 86 9.60 -15.83 -8.94
CA ALA A 86 9.49 -16.16 -10.36
C ALA A 86 8.48 -15.27 -11.12
N VAL A 87 8.43 -13.98 -10.79
CA VAL A 87 7.60 -12.97 -11.46
C VAL A 87 8.51 -12.01 -12.25
N PRO A 88 8.79 -12.30 -13.54
CA PRO A 88 9.60 -11.40 -14.36
C PRO A 88 8.91 -10.05 -14.52
N LEU A 89 9.68 -8.97 -14.43
CA LEU A 89 9.18 -7.60 -14.50
C LEU A 89 9.65 -6.89 -15.77
N ALA A 90 8.74 -6.14 -16.40
CA ALA A 90 9.01 -5.31 -17.57
C ALA A 90 8.90 -3.82 -17.23
N LEU A 91 9.86 -3.02 -17.69
CA LEU A 91 9.86 -1.58 -17.55
C LEU A 91 8.96 -0.94 -18.63
N GLU A 92 8.02 -0.11 -18.20
CA GLU A 92 7.28 0.81 -19.06
C GLU A 92 8.04 2.15 -19.07
N GLU A 93 8.79 2.41 -20.14
CA GLU A 93 9.72 3.55 -20.24
C GLU A 93 9.01 4.89 -20.07
N GLU A 94 7.78 5.03 -20.58
CA GLU A 94 7.01 6.27 -20.52
C GLU A 94 6.67 6.67 -19.08
N SER A 95 6.44 5.69 -18.20
CA SER A 95 6.02 5.93 -16.82
C SER A 95 7.11 5.67 -15.79
N GLY A 96 8.20 5.01 -16.17
CA GLY A 96 9.28 4.58 -15.27
C GLY A 96 8.83 3.50 -14.28
N LYS A 97 7.78 2.73 -14.60
CA LYS A 97 7.18 1.73 -13.72
C LYS A 97 7.48 0.31 -14.21
N LEU A 98 7.63 -0.61 -13.27
CA LEU A 98 7.74 -2.03 -13.56
C LEU A 98 6.42 -2.75 -13.30
N PHE A 99 5.98 -3.51 -14.31
CA PHE A 99 4.81 -4.37 -14.27
C PHE A 99 5.23 -5.83 -14.41
N PRO A 100 4.45 -6.82 -13.91
CA PRO A 100 4.70 -8.21 -14.25
C PRO A 100 4.60 -8.39 -15.77
N LEU A 101 5.44 -9.23 -16.35
CA LEU A 101 5.41 -9.49 -17.80
C LEU A 101 4.03 -9.98 -18.28
N SER A 102 3.28 -10.65 -17.41
CA SER A 102 1.90 -11.08 -17.67
C SER A 102 0.90 -9.92 -17.79
N ASN A 103 1.26 -8.70 -17.36
CA ASN A 103 0.37 -7.56 -17.20
C ASN A 103 -0.87 -7.85 -16.34
N ARG A 104 -0.79 -8.79 -15.39
CA ARG A 104 -1.90 -9.15 -14.49
C ARG A 104 -1.48 -9.08 -13.03
N ALA A 105 -2.22 -8.30 -12.24
CA ALA A 105 -2.02 -8.21 -10.80
C ALA A 105 -2.22 -9.55 -10.08
N GLY A 106 -3.11 -10.41 -10.62
CA GLY A 106 -3.30 -11.77 -10.12
C GLY A 106 -2.00 -12.58 -10.09
N THR A 107 -1.14 -12.45 -11.12
CA THR A 107 0.17 -13.13 -11.15
C THR A 107 1.04 -12.75 -9.94
N VAL A 108 1.03 -11.48 -9.55
CA VAL A 108 1.81 -10.99 -8.41
C VAL A 108 1.20 -11.50 -7.10
N LEU A 109 -0.13 -11.46 -6.97
CA LEU A 109 -0.83 -11.95 -5.78
C LEU A 109 -0.62 -13.45 -5.58
N ASP A 110 -0.81 -14.25 -6.63
CA ASP A 110 -0.68 -15.70 -6.61
C ASP A 110 0.75 -16.11 -6.21
N ALA A 111 1.76 -15.42 -6.73
CA ALA A 111 3.15 -15.66 -6.37
C ALA A 111 3.44 -15.37 -4.89
N LEU A 112 2.91 -14.26 -4.35
CA LEU A 112 3.04 -13.92 -2.94
C LEU A 112 2.31 -14.92 -2.03
N LEU A 113 1.09 -15.31 -2.38
CA LEU A 113 0.32 -16.30 -1.63
C LEU A 113 0.99 -17.67 -1.65
N GLY A 114 1.43 -18.13 -2.83
CA GLY A 114 2.15 -19.37 -2.99
C GLY A 114 3.46 -19.38 -2.19
N ALA A 115 4.22 -18.28 -2.22
CA ALA A 115 5.47 -18.17 -1.45
C ALA A 115 5.25 -18.14 0.07
N ALA A 116 4.14 -17.56 0.54
CA ALA A 116 3.75 -17.60 1.95
C ALA A 116 3.32 -19.02 2.37
N GLN A 117 2.46 -19.66 1.57
CA GLN A 117 1.98 -21.02 1.81
C GLN A 117 3.13 -22.04 1.80
N ALA A 118 4.04 -21.95 0.84
CA ALA A 118 5.21 -22.83 0.74
C ALA A 118 6.14 -22.74 1.97
N ARG A 119 6.07 -21.62 2.71
CA ARG A 119 6.81 -21.40 3.96
C ARG A 119 5.99 -21.72 5.22
N GLY A 120 4.81 -22.32 5.07
CA GLY A 120 3.96 -22.71 6.20
C GLY A 120 3.22 -21.56 6.88
N VAL A 121 3.06 -20.40 6.22
CA VAL A 121 2.19 -19.33 6.74
C VAL A 121 0.75 -19.79 6.76
N THR A 122 0.10 -19.69 7.92
CA THR A 122 -1.34 -19.91 8.06
C THR A 122 -2.09 -18.63 7.73
N LEU A 123 -2.72 -18.58 6.55
CA LEU A 123 -3.63 -17.48 6.17
C LEU A 123 -5.04 -17.76 6.70
N ARG A 124 -5.61 -16.81 7.45
CA ARG A 124 -7.00 -16.83 7.90
C ARG A 124 -7.76 -15.67 7.28
N LEU A 125 -8.73 -16.00 6.44
CA LEU A 125 -9.65 -15.05 5.81
C LEU A 125 -10.85 -14.81 6.72
N GLN A 126 -11.58 -13.71 6.47
CA GLN A 126 -12.73 -13.30 7.29
C GLN A 126 -12.40 -13.22 8.79
N ALA A 127 -11.13 -12.95 9.11
CA ALA A 127 -10.56 -12.95 10.44
C ALA A 127 -10.20 -11.51 10.83
N ARG A 128 -11.23 -10.67 10.96
CA ARG A 128 -11.07 -9.26 11.28
C ARG A 128 -10.62 -9.09 12.73
N ALA A 129 -9.45 -8.47 12.91
CA ALA A 129 -8.99 -8.07 14.22
C ALA A 129 -9.78 -6.84 14.70
N ALA A 130 -10.36 -6.94 15.89
CA ALA A 130 -11.06 -5.86 16.58
C ALA A 130 -10.10 -5.00 17.43
N GLY A 131 -9.00 -5.59 17.91
CA GLY A 131 -8.04 -4.89 18.75
C GLY A 131 -6.80 -5.70 19.04
N VAL A 132 -5.78 -5.00 19.53
CA VAL A 132 -4.50 -5.57 19.96
C VAL A 132 -4.19 -5.02 21.35
N GLU A 133 -3.87 -5.90 22.29
CA GLU A 133 -3.53 -5.52 23.66
C GLU A 133 -2.36 -6.37 24.17
N THR A 134 -1.64 -5.87 25.18
CA THR A 134 -0.57 -6.60 25.85
C THR A 134 -1.11 -7.38 27.04
N ALA A 135 -0.72 -8.64 27.18
CA ALA A 135 -0.98 -9.45 28.37
C ALA A 135 0.32 -10.13 28.82
N GLY A 136 1.00 -9.53 29.80
CA GLY A 136 2.30 -9.99 30.28
C GLY A 136 3.37 -9.89 29.20
N ASP A 137 3.95 -11.02 28.81
CA ASP A 137 5.01 -11.16 27.81
C ASP A 137 4.47 -11.37 26.37
N ARG A 138 3.15 -11.43 26.20
CA ARG A 138 2.48 -11.70 24.92
C ARG A 138 1.54 -10.58 24.49
N TRP A 139 1.24 -10.60 23.21
CA TRP A 139 0.17 -9.83 22.59
C TRP A 139 -1.08 -10.68 22.45
N LEU A 140 -2.23 -10.09 22.73
CA LEU A 140 -3.55 -10.66 22.45
C LEU A 140 -4.18 -9.90 21.29
N VAL A 141 -4.61 -10.62 20.27
CA VAL A 141 -5.34 -10.10 19.12
C VAL A 141 -6.76 -10.64 19.18
N ARG A 142 -7.71 -9.76 19.49
CA ARG A 142 -9.13 -10.09 19.56
C ARG A 142 -9.73 -10.01 18.18
N LEU A 143 -10.42 -11.05 17.74
CA LEU A 143 -11.17 -11.05 16.49
C LEU A 143 -12.62 -10.60 16.75
N GLU A 144 -13.25 -9.99 15.75
CA GLU A 144 -14.67 -9.61 15.83
C GLU A 144 -15.59 -10.83 16.03
N ALA A 145 -15.16 -12.00 15.55
CA ALA A 145 -15.87 -13.27 15.76
C ALA A 145 -15.80 -13.79 17.21
N GLY A 146 -15.17 -13.07 18.14
CA GLY A 146 -15.09 -13.40 19.57
C GLY A 146 -13.87 -14.23 19.99
N GLU A 147 -13.16 -14.84 19.04
CA GLU A 147 -11.89 -15.53 19.30
C GLU A 147 -10.79 -14.55 19.69
N THR A 148 -9.90 -14.96 20.60
CA THR A 148 -8.68 -14.21 20.95
C THR A 148 -7.45 -15.06 20.68
N LEU A 149 -6.51 -14.51 19.91
CA LEU A 149 -5.27 -15.18 19.54
C LEU A 149 -4.09 -14.57 20.29
N ALA A 150 -3.20 -15.41 20.82
CA ALA A 150 -1.97 -14.96 21.47
C ALA A 150 -0.77 -15.00 20.49
N ALA A 151 0.11 -14.02 20.57
CA ALA A 151 1.34 -13.96 19.78
C ALA A 151 2.51 -13.31 20.53
N GLU A 152 3.74 -13.77 20.31
CA GLU A 152 4.93 -13.10 20.84
C GLU A 152 5.21 -11.76 20.13
N ARG A 153 4.80 -11.63 18.87
CA ARG A 153 4.99 -10.46 18.02
C ARG A 153 3.78 -10.24 17.12
N VAL A 154 3.40 -8.98 16.94
CA VAL A 154 2.31 -8.55 16.06
C VAL A 154 2.84 -7.52 15.06
N VAL A 155 2.47 -7.67 13.79
CA VAL A 155 2.69 -6.69 12.74
C VAL A 155 1.33 -6.20 12.25
N VAL A 156 1.10 -4.89 12.30
CA VAL A 156 -0.12 -4.25 11.77
C VAL A 156 0.17 -3.77 10.35
N ALA A 157 -0.41 -4.45 9.36
CA ALA A 157 -0.23 -4.21 7.92
C ALA A 157 -1.58 -4.00 7.20
N THR A 158 -2.52 -3.31 7.88
CA THR A 158 -3.93 -3.14 7.47
C THR A 158 -4.16 -2.04 6.42
N GLY A 159 -3.11 -1.32 6.02
CA GLY A 159 -3.19 -0.24 5.05
C GLY A 159 -3.71 1.08 5.65
N GLY A 160 -4.25 1.93 4.78
CA GLY A 160 -4.77 3.25 5.15
C GLY A 160 -6.29 3.34 5.10
N LEU A 161 -6.80 4.46 4.60
CA LEU A 161 -8.23 4.79 4.53
C LEU A 161 -8.80 4.86 3.10
N SER A 162 -7.96 4.70 2.06
CA SER A 162 -8.42 4.80 0.67
C SER A 162 -8.97 3.48 0.15
N VAL A 163 -10.05 3.55 -0.62
CA VAL A 163 -10.77 2.38 -1.18
C VAL A 163 -11.22 1.41 -0.06
N PRO A 164 -12.06 1.83 0.90
CA PRO A 164 -12.42 1.02 2.06
C PRO A 164 -13.07 -0.33 1.70
N GLY A 165 -13.72 -0.43 0.54
CA GLY A 165 -14.26 -1.70 0.03
C GLY A 165 -13.20 -2.80 -0.16
N THR A 166 -11.91 -2.47 -0.25
CA THR A 166 -10.81 -3.45 -0.28
C THR A 166 -10.32 -3.88 1.11
N GLY A 167 -10.98 -3.45 2.19
CA GLY A 167 -10.63 -3.75 3.58
C GLY A 167 -9.69 -2.76 4.27
N SER A 168 -9.18 -1.73 3.56
CA SER A 168 -8.35 -0.68 4.17
C SER A 168 -9.23 0.49 4.64
N ASP A 169 -9.72 0.37 5.88
CA ASP A 169 -10.73 1.24 6.49
C ASP A 169 -10.22 1.99 7.73
N GLY A 170 -8.90 1.96 7.98
CA GLY A 170 -8.26 2.64 9.11
C GLY A 170 -8.31 1.89 10.45
N ALA A 171 -8.88 0.69 10.54
CA ALA A 171 -8.93 -0.07 11.79
C ALA A 171 -7.56 -0.23 12.47
N GLY A 172 -6.49 -0.47 11.71
CA GLY A 172 -5.15 -0.58 12.30
C GLY A 172 -4.54 0.74 12.77
N LEU A 173 -4.98 1.90 12.23
CA LEU A 173 -4.59 3.20 12.78
C LEU A 173 -5.20 3.39 14.17
N LEU A 174 -6.47 3.02 14.34
CA LEU A 174 -7.15 3.04 15.64
C LEU A 174 -6.50 2.07 16.64
N MET A 175 -6.09 0.88 16.19
CA MET A 175 -5.31 -0.06 17.02
C MET A 175 -3.99 0.57 17.48
N ALA A 176 -3.25 1.21 16.57
CA ALA A 176 -2.00 1.87 16.94
C ALA A 176 -2.23 3.01 17.94
N GLN A 177 -3.29 3.80 17.77
CA GLN A 177 -3.68 4.84 18.72
C GLN A 177 -4.03 4.28 20.10
N ALA A 178 -4.80 3.18 20.16
CA ALA A 178 -5.15 2.50 21.41
C ALA A 178 -3.92 1.95 22.14
N LEU A 179 -2.85 1.62 21.41
CA LEU A 179 -1.54 1.24 21.96
C LEU A 179 -0.67 2.44 22.39
N GLY A 180 -1.19 3.67 22.32
CA GLY A 180 -0.51 4.89 22.75
C GLY A 180 0.30 5.61 21.67
N HIS A 181 0.22 5.19 20.40
CA HIS A 181 0.87 5.92 19.32
C HIS A 181 0.14 7.21 18.97
N THR A 182 0.89 8.23 18.58
CA THR A 182 0.33 9.46 18.00
C THR A 182 0.03 9.23 16.52
N LEU A 183 -1.22 9.51 16.11
CA LEU A 183 -1.61 9.50 14.70
C LEU A 183 -1.44 10.89 14.10
N ILE A 184 -0.83 10.93 12.93
CA ILE A 184 -0.80 12.13 12.09
C ILE A 184 -2.13 12.18 11.32
N PRO A 185 -2.86 13.31 11.30
CA PRO A 185 -4.13 13.41 10.61
C PRO A 185 -4.03 12.97 9.15
N ALA A 186 -4.81 11.95 8.78
CA ALA A 186 -4.84 11.46 7.41
C ALA A 186 -5.64 12.41 6.52
N TYR A 187 -5.19 12.57 5.28
CA TYR A 187 -5.90 13.33 4.25
C TYR A 187 -5.88 12.54 2.92
N PRO A 188 -6.86 12.76 2.02
CA PRO A 188 -6.85 12.14 0.71
C PRO A 188 -5.65 12.61 -0.12
N ALA A 189 -4.91 11.68 -0.71
CA ALA A 189 -3.78 11.95 -1.60
C ALA A 189 -3.89 11.11 -2.88
N LEU A 190 -3.32 11.61 -3.98
CA LEU A 190 -3.44 11.00 -5.32
C LEU A 190 -4.90 10.76 -5.73
N THR A 191 -5.75 11.76 -5.46
CA THR A 191 -7.18 11.73 -5.74
C THR A 191 -7.54 12.88 -6.68
N PRO A 192 -8.56 12.72 -7.55
CA PRO A 192 -9.08 13.82 -8.36
C PRO A 192 -9.43 15.05 -7.51
N LEU A 193 -9.20 16.23 -8.07
CA LEU A 193 -9.62 17.50 -7.48
C LEU A 193 -11.03 17.83 -7.94
N THR A 194 -11.87 18.31 -7.02
CA THR A 194 -13.24 18.72 -7.35
C THR A 194 -13.35 20.22 -7.55
N THR A 195 -14.25 20.66 -8.43
CA THR A 195 -14.56 22.07 -8.63
C THR A 195 -16.03 22.27 -8.97
N ASN A 196 -16.57 23.41 -8.55
CA ASN A 196 -17.92 23.87 -8.89
C ASN A 196 -17.92 24.94 -10.00
N LYS A 197 -16.77 25.25 -10.60
CA LYS A 197 -16.67 26.30 -11.63
C LYS A 197 -17.28 25.85 -12.95
N GLU A 198 -18.28 26.56 -13.46
CA GLU A 198 -19.00 26.14 -14.69
C GLU A 198 -18.09 25.87 -15.90
N ALA A 199 -17.02 26.66 -16.10
CA ALA A 199 -16.13 26.55 -17.26
C ALA A 199 -15.46 25.18 -17.47
N HIS A 200 -15.37 24.32 -16.45
CA HIS A 200 -14.81 22.97 -16.64
C HIS A 200 -15.80 22.00 -17.34
N LYS A 201 -17.11 22.28 -17.29
CA LYS A 201 -18.15 21.38 -17.81
C LYS A 201 -18.11 21.27 -19.33
N GLU A 202 -17.79 22.35 -20.02
CA GLU A 202 -17.64 22.37 -21.48
C GLU A 202 -16.42 21.59 -21.98
N LEU A 203 -15.45 21.34 -21.09
CA LEU A 203 -14.20 20.66 -21.41
C LEU A 203 -14.18 19.20 -20.97
N VAL A 204 -15.28 18.67 -20.41
CA VAL A 204 -15.33 17.29 -19.92
C VAL A 204 -14.92 16.29 -21.00
N GLY A 205 -14.02 15.37 -20.66
CA GLY A 205 -13.47 14.38 -21.56
C GLY A 205 -12.23 14.84 -22.33
N VAL A 206 -11.92 16.14 -22.34
CA VAL A 206 -10.67 16.64 -22.92
C VAL A 206 -9.49 16.16 -22.07
N SER A 207 -8.56 15.48 -22.74
CA SER A 207 -7.30 14.99 -22.17
C SER A 207 -6.12 15.65 -22.87
N LEU A 208 -5.15 16.13 -22.09
CA LEU A 208 -3.95 16.78 -22.61
C LEU A 208 -2.77 16.56 -21.67
N THR A 209 -1.56 16.90 -22.14
CA THR A 209 -0.42 17.05 -21.23
C THR A 209 -0.39 18.47 -20.70
N ALA A 210 -0.45 18.63 -19.37
CA ALA A 210 -0.43 19.93 -18.71
C ALA A 210 0.63 19.98 -17.61
N ARG A 211 1.05 21.19 -17.25
CA ARG A 211 1.82 21.46 -16.02
C ARG A 211 0.88 22.04 -14.98
N VAL A 212 0.64 21.31 -13.91
CA VAL A 212 -0.15 21.75 -12.76
C VAL A 212 0.81 22.22 -11.68
N SER A 213 0.51 23.36 -11.07
CA SER A 213 1.40 23.94 -10.07
C SER A 213 0.63 24.58 -8.91
N THR A 214 1.14 24.45 -7.69
CA THR A 214 0.53 24.96 -6.45
C THR A 214 1.60 25.59 -5.55
N PRO A 215 1.30 26.64 -4.77
CA PRO A 215 2.26 27.17 -3.79
C PRO A 215 2.82 26.07 -2.90
N HIS A 216 4.13 26.11 -2.61
CA HIS A 216 4.69 25.15 -1.67
C HIS A 216 4.08 25.36 -0.28
N PRO A 217 3.70 24.30 0.45
CA PRO A 217 3.18 24.42 1.83
C PRO A 217 4.10 25.15 2.82
N SER A 218 5.38 25.37 2.46
CA SER A 218 6.37 26.10 3.27
C SER A 218 6.29 27.61 3.07
N GLY A 219 5.45 28.07 2.13
CA GLY A 219 5.37 29.46 1.70
C GLY A 219 6.49 29.90 0.75
N LYS A 220 7.46 29.03 0.42
CA LYS A 220 8.59 29.35 -0.47
C LYS A 220 8.56 28.49 -1.72
N GLY A 221 8.36 29.13 -2.87
CA GLY A 221 8.36 28.47 -4.18
C GLY A 221 7.04 27.79 -4.54
N GLN A 222 7.10 26.91 -5.53
CA GLN A 222 5.93 26.22 -6.11
C GLN A 222 6.24 24.75 -6.30
N LEU A 223 5.26 23.89 -5.99
CA LEU A 223 5.26 22.50 -6.45
C LEU A 223 4.70 22.48 -7.86
N SER A 224 5.37 21.80 -8.77
CA SER A 224 4.97 21.74 -10.17
C SER A 224 5.19 20.34 -10.73
N TYR A 225 4.17 19.80 -11.39
CA TYR A 225 4.24 18.50 -12.04
C TYR A 225 3.69 18.61 -13.46
N ARG A 226 4.35 17.94 -14.41
CA ARG A 226 3.92 17.87 -15.81
C ARG A 226 3.53 16.44 -16.15
N GLY A 227 2.32 16.24 -16.64
CA GLY A 227 1.81 14.92 -17.00
C GLY A 227 0.43 14.99 -17.64
N GLY A 228 -0.21 13.83 -17.79
CA GLY A 228 -1.58 13.75 -18.27
C GLY A 228 -2.55 14.48 -17.35
N PHE A 229 -3.45 15.24 -17.95
CA PHE A 229 -4.49 16.01 -17.30
C PHE A 229 -5.82 15.73 -17.99
N LEU A 230 -6.86 15.50 -17.19
CA LEU A 230 -8.19 15.16 -17.67
C LEU A 230 -9.24 16.07 -17.01
N PHE A 231 -10.06 16.70 -17.83
CA PHE A 231 -11.28 17.34 -17.38
C PHE A 231 -12.38 16.28 -17.17
N THR A 232 -12.98 16.26 -15.99
CA THR A 232 -14.00 15.28 -15.59
C THR A 232 -15.30 15.98 -15.21
N HIS A 233 -16.41 15.24 -15.15
CA HIS A 233 -17.71 15.79 -14.74
C HIS A 233 -17.73 16.47 -13.37
N ARG A 234 -16.74 16.19 -12.50
CA ARG A 234 -16.68 16.70 -11.12
C ARG A 234 -15.46 17.59 -10.85
N GLY A 235 -14.61 17.82 -11.85
CA GLY A 235 -13.38 18.58 -11.72
C GLY A 235 -12.24 18.01 -12.54
N TYR A 236 -11.09 17.74 -11.93
CA TYR A 236 -9.84 17.42 -12.64
C TYR A 236 -9.24 16.09 -12.17
N SER A 237 -8.65 15.35 -13.09
CA SER A 237 -7.97 14.07 -12.84
C SER A 237 -6.75 13.92 -13.74
N GLY A 238 -6.11 12.76 -13.69
CA GLY A 238 -4.91 12.43 -14.45
C GLY A 238 -3.64 12.54 -13.60
N PRO A 239 -2.51 11.98 -14.06
CA PRO A 239 -1.27 11.95 -13.29
C PRO A 239 -0.71 13.30 -12.83
N ALA A 240 -1.10 14.41 -13.47
CA ALA A 240 -0.67 15.75 -13.08
C ALA A 240 -1.49 16.42 -11.97
N VAL A 241 -2.63 15.85 -11.61
CA VAL A 241 -3.55 16.35 -10.58
C VAL A 241 -3.31 15.64 -9.27
#